data_AF-A0A920FE34-F1
#
_entry.id   AF-A0A920FE34-F1
#
_cell.length_a   1.000
_cell.length_b   1.000
_cell.length_c   1.000
_cell.angle_alpha   90.00
_cell.angle_beta   90.00
_cell.angle_gamma   90.00
#
_symmetry.space_group_name_H-M   'P 1'
#
loop_
_entity.id
_entity.type
_entity.pdbx_description
1 polymer ?
#
loop_
_entity_poly.entity_id
_entity_poly.type
_entity_poly.pdbx_seq_one_letter_code
_entity_poly.pdbx_strand_id
1 'polypeptide(L)'
;MSGDLLLREARKTKSLIIPIDSEHNALLQIISIFGLNYIHGKKSLPQNIDSISLTASGGPFLGYNNKMLSKVTPNQAIKHPNWKMGKKISIDSATMMNKGLEVIEASLLFNINPDKINVYIHPQSLIHALITFYDGSTLSHISYHDMKIPISYALNWPNRQRLSKKMNNLNGTYELRKIKKSEYPCYDLCIEALKIGKNATTIINAANEVAVEYFLQNKIKFTDIPVIIKYILKQSKIRNISNISDILKYDIETRNLTEQLIKTKWK
;
A
#
# COMPACT_ATOMS: atom_id res chain seq x y z
N MET A 1 6.70 -2.27 8.30
CA MET A 1 7.65 -2.21 9.43
C MET A 1 7.60 -3.46 10.32
N SER A 2 6.45 -3.84 10.90
CA SER A 2 6.37 -4.90 11.93
C SER A 2 5.53 -6.13 11.54
N GLY A 3 5.18 -6.28 10.26
CA GLY A 3 4.17 -7.26 9.83
C GLY A 3 4.45 -8.70 10.26
N ASP A 4 5.68 -9.20 10.10
CA ASP A 4 6.01 -10.57 10.54
C ASP A 4 5.86 -10.76 12.05
N LEU A 5 6.35 -9.81 12.86
CA LEU A 5 6.22 -9.87 14.32
C LEU A 5 4.76 -9.82 14.76
N LEU A 6 3.97 -8.92 14.16
CA LEU A 6 2.54 -8.76 14.44
C LEU A 6 1.78 -10.05 14.11
N LEU A 7 2.00 -10.60 12.91
CA LEU A 7 1.34 -11.84 12.47
C LEU A 7 1.78 -13.03 13.29
N ARG A 8 3.06 -13.10 13.70
CA ARG A 8 3.56 -14.14 14.59
C ARG A 8 2.89 -14.08 15.96
N GLU A 9 2.72 -12.89 16.52
CA GLU A 9 2.07 -12.73 17.81
C GLU A 9 0.57 -13.06 17.75
N ALA A 10 -0.14 -12.54 16.74
CA ALA A 10 -1.54 -12.87 16.50
C ALA A 10 -1.78 -14.39 16.36
N ARG A 11 -0.85 -15.11 15.72
CA ARG A 11 -0.89 -16.58 15.65
C ARG A 11 -0.70 -17.25 17.01
N LYS A 12 0.22 -16.74 17.85
CA LYS A 12 0.46 -17.28 19.19
C LYS A 12 -0.74 -17.07 20.12
N THR A 13 -1.32 -15.88 20.08
CA THR A 13 -2.45 -15.50 20.93
C THR A 13 -3.81 -15.91 20.37
N LYS A 14 -3.86 -16.43 19.14
CA LYS A 14 -5.09 -16.71 18.37
C LYS A 14 -5.97 -15.47 18.16
N SER A 15 -5.40 -14.27 18.27
CA SER A 15 -6.10 -13.00 18.02
C SER A 15 -6.36 -12.80 16.55
N LEU A 16 -7.52 -12.30 16.14
CA LEU A 16 -7.87 -12.05 14.73
C LEU A 16 -7.41 -10.67 14.25
N ILE A 17 -6.79 -10.60 13.05
CA ILE A 17 -6.43 -9.32 12.40
C ILE A 17 -7.34 -9.13 11.19
N ILE A 18 -8.30 -8.22 11.29
CA ILE A 18 -9.17 -7.87 10.16
C ILE A 18 -8.69 -6.56 9.53
N PRO A 19 -8.28 -6.54 8.25
CA PRO A 19 -7.86 -5.32 7.58
C PRO A 19 -9.03 -4.34 7.42
N ILE A 20 -8.74 -3.06 7.68
CA ILE A 20 -9.67 -1.94 7.44
C ILE A 20 -9.33 -1.20 6.14
N ASP A 21 -8.08 -1.28 5.68
CA ASP A 21 -7.68 -0.77 4.37
C ASP A 21 -8.61 -1.37 3.29
N SER A 22 -9.12 -0.51 2.39
CA SER A 22 -10.21 -0.84 1.47
C SER A 22 -9.88 -2.01 0.56
N GLU A 23 -8.66 -2.06 0.03
CA GLU A 23 -8.20 -3.05 -0.94
C GLU A 23 -7.99 -4.41 -0.26
N HIS A 24 -7.39 -4.43 0.93
CA HIS A 24 -7.19 -5.66 1.70
C HIS A 24 -8.50 -6.17 2.30
N ASN A 25 -9.38 -5.28 2.76
CA ASN A 25 -10.72 -5.64 3.21
C ASN A 25 -11.53 -6.23 2.06
N ALA A 26 -11.44 -5.65 0.86
CA ALA A 26 -12.04 -6.19 -0.35
C ALA A 26 -11.51 -7.59 -0.70
N LEU A 27 -10.19 -7.82 -0.62
CA LEU A 27 -9.62 -9.17 -0.76
C LEU A 27 -10.17 -10.14 0.29
N LEU A 28 -10.19 -9.74 1.56
CA LEU A 28 -10.73 -10.57 2.64
C LEU A 28 -12.20 -10.93 2.39
N GLN A 29 -13.02 -9.98 1.92
CA GLN A 29 -14.42 -10.22 1.60
C GLN A 29 -14.60 -11.24 0.48
N ILE A 30 -13.83 -11.14 -0.61
CA ILE A 30 -13.86 -12.12 -1.70
C ILE A 30 -13.46 -13.49 -1.14
N ILE A 31 -12.32 -13.58 -0.44
CA ILE A 31 -11.80 -14.83 0.14
C ILE A 31 -12.81 -15.46 1.12
N SER A 32 -13.43 -14.67 2.00
CA SER A 32 -14.35 -15.16 3.02
C SER A 32 -15.63 -15.75 2.41
N ILE A 33 -16.14 -15.16 1.32
CA ILE A 33 -17.33 -15.68 0.61
C ILE A 33 -17.06 -17.07 0.01
N PHE A 34 -15.83 -17.36 -0.39
CA PHE A 34 -15.43 -18.69 -0.86
C PHE A 34 -15.30 -19.75 0.24
N GLY A 35 -15.65 -19.43 1.49
CA GLY A 35 -15.52 -20.36 2.61
C GLY A 35 -14.08 -20.64 3.00
N LEU A 36 -13.16 -19.75 2.64
CA LEU A 36 -11.74 -19.91 2.93
C LEU A 36 -11.42 -19.36 4.31
N ASN A 37 -10.79 -20.19 5.14
CA ASN A 37 -10.31 -19.77 6.45
C ASN A 37 -9.13 -18.79 6.30
N TYR A 38 -9.40 -17.50 6.45
CA TYR A 38 -8.37 -16.50 6.68
C TYR A 38 -7.71 -16.76 8.05
N ILE A 39 -6.51 -17.34 8.05
CA ILE A 39 -5.71 -17.56 9.26
C ILE A 39 -4.35 -16.89 9.05
N HIS A 40 -4.25 -15.60 9.40
CA HIS A 40 -3.00 -14.89 9.78
C HIS A 40 -1.74 -15.24 8.98
N GLY A 41 -1.84 -15.26 7.65
CA GLY A 41 -0.72 -15.63 6.77
C GLY A 41 -0.15 -17.06 6.95
N LYS A 42 -0.86 -17.98 7.62
CA LYS A 42 -0.39 -19.36 7.89
C LYS A 42 -0.59 -20.30 6.72
N LYS A 43 -1.59 -20.05 5.88
CA LYS A 43 -1.76 -20.75 4.60
C LYS A 43 -1.55 -19.72 3.48
N SER A 44 -0.76 -20.10 2.49
CA SER A 44 -0.77 -19.41 1.20
C SER A 44 -2.21 -19.35 0.68
N LEU A 45 -2.46 -18.47 -0.29
CA LEU A 45 -3.72 -18.50 -1.01
C LEU A 45 -4.11 -19.93 -1.39
N PRO A 46 -5.41 -20.25 -1.40
CA PRO A 46 -5.94 -21.47 -1.98
C PRO A 46 -5.25 -21.86 -3.28
N GLN A 47 -5.08 -23.16 -3.50
CA GLN A 47 -4.45 -23.69 -4.71
C GLN A 47 -5.19 -23.37 -6.00
N ASN A 48 -6.43 -22.87 -5.95
CA ASN A 48 -7.18 -22.44 -7.12
C ASN A 48 -6.95 -20.96 -7.48
N ILE A 49 -6.26 -20.16 -6.64
CA ILE A 49 -5.97 -18.75 -6.93
C ILE A 49 -4.63 -18.62 -7.67
N ASP A 50 -4.68 -18.04 -8.87
CA ASP A 50 -3.51 -17.71 -9.67
C ASP A 50 -2.82 -16.46 -9.12
N SER A 51 -3.57 -15.36 -9.04
CA SER A 51 -3.05 -14.04 -8.65
C SER A 51 -4.12 -13.16 -8.00
N ILE A 52 -3.67 -12.14 -7.26
CA ILE A 52 -4.52 -11.07 -6.76
C ILE A 52 -4.16 -9.76 -7.44
N SER A 53 -5.10 -8.82 -7.42
CA SER A 53 -4.91 -7.49 -7.97
C SER A 53 -5.41 -6.44 -6.99
N LEU A 54 -4.53 -5.50 -6.65
CA LEU A 54 -4.89 -4.29 -5.90
C LEU A 54 -5.14 -3.15 -6.90
N THR A 55 -6.14 -2.32 -6.66
CA THR A 55 -6.45 -1.16 -7.51
C THR A 55 -5.93 0.12 -6.89
N ALA A 56 -5.42 1.05 -7.66
CA ALA A 56 -5.01 2.38 -7.20
C ALA A 56 -5.75 3.47 -7.96
N SER A 57 -6.05 4.61 -7.32
CA SER A 57 -6.65 5.77 -8.03
C SER A 57 -5.71 6.37 -9.09
N GLY A 58 -4.39 6.18 -8.95
CA GLY A 58 -3.36 6.86 -9.74
C GLY A 58 -2.95 8.23 -9.18
N GLY A 59 -3.63 8.71 -8.13
CA GLY A 59 -3.34 9.97 -7.46
C GLY A 59 -3.65 11.22 -8.30
N PRO A 60 -3.41 12.43 -7.76
CA PRO A 60 -3.70 13.70 -8.44
C PRO A 60 -2.83 13.97 -9.68
N PHE A 61 -1.76 13.21 -9.90
CA PHE A 61 -0.80 13.44 -10.98
C PHE A 61 -0.82 12.33 -12.04
N LEU A 62 -1.91 11.56 -12.12
CA LEU A 62 -2.12 10.62 -13.20
C LEU A 62 -1.99 11.34 -14.56
N GLY A 63 -1.09 10.85 -15.41
CA GLY A 63 -0.79 11.44 -16.72
C GLY A 63 0.26 12.56 -16.73
N TYR A 64 0.81 12.95 -15.58
CA TYR A 64 1.88 13.95 -15.53
C TYR A 64 3.21 13.38 -16.04
N ASN A 65 3.99 14.19 -16.73
CA ASN A 65 5.36 13.87 -17.10
C ASN A 65 6.37 14.43 -16.07
N ASN A 66 7.65 14.04 -16.18
CA ASN A 66 8.69 14.48 -15.25
C ASN A 66 8.86 16.01 -15.14
N LYS A 67 8.67 16.75 -16.24
CA LYS A 67 8.75 18.23 -16.23
C LYS A 67 7.60 18.86 -15.44
N MET A 68 6.42 18.25 -15.48
CA MET A 68 5.26 18.67 -14.69
C MET A 68 5.48 18.31 -13.21
N LEU A 69 5.92 17.08 -12.92
CA LEU A 69 6.18 16.60 -11.57
C LEU A 69 7.26 17.43 -10.85
N SER A 70 8.28 17.92 -11.54
CA SER A 70 9.33 18.76 -10.93
C SER A 70 8.83 20.12 -10.41
N LYS A 71 7.61 20.54 -10.81
CA LYS A 71 6.98 21.81 -10.40
C LYS A 71 5.84 21.61 -9.39
N VAL A 72 5.56 20.37 -9.01
CA VAL A 72 4.49 20.05 -8.07
C VAL A 72 4.80 20.63 -6.68
N THR A 73 3.79 21.26 -6.09
CA THR A 73 3.84 21.80 -4.73
C THR A 73 3.09 20.90 -3.73
N PRO A 74 3.37 21.01 -2.43
CA PRO A 74 2.61 20.30 -1.39
C PRO A 74 1.10 20.54 -1.46
N ASN A 75 0.70 21.80 -1.68
CA ASN A 75 -0.71 22.18 -1.77
C ASN A 75 -1.45 21.55 -2.96
N GLN A 76 -0.74 21.22 -4.05
CA GLN A 76 -1.30 20.45 -5.15
C GLN A 76 -1.37 18.96 -4.80
N ALA A 77 -0.30 18.41 -4.22
CA ALA A 77 -0.20 16.99 -3.92
C ALA A 77 -1.19 16.50 -2.86
N ILE A 78 -1.59 17.35 -1.92
CA ILE A 78 -2.60 16.98 -0.91
C ILE A 78 -4.04 16.92 -1.45
N LYS A 79 -4.30 17.45 -2.66
CA LYS A 79 -5.64 17.50 -3.26
C LYS A 79 -5.93 16.22 -4.05
N HIS A 80 -6.27 15.15 -3.34
CA HIS A 80 -6.63 13.88 -3.96
C HIS A 80 -8.00 13.96 -4.70
N PRO A 81 -8.15 13.36 -5.91
CA PRO A 81 -9.38 13.47 -6.70
C PRO A 81 -10.62 12.83 -6.04
N ASN A 82 -10.43 11.69 -5.36
CA ASN A 82 -11.56 10.87 -4.87
C ASN A 82 -11.76 10.91 -3.34
N TRP A 83 -10.78 11.40 -2.58
CA TRP A 83 -10.72 11.20 -1.13
C TRP A 83 -10.31 12.49 -0.42
N LYS A 84 -10.90 12.75 0.74
CA LYS A 84 -10.40 13.75 1.70
C LYS A 84 -9.63 13.01 2.79
N MET A 85 -8.31 13.14 2.79
CA MET A 85 -7.41 12.36 3.65
C MET A 85 -6.38 13.26 4.34
N GLY A 86 -5.65 12.70 5.30
CA GLY A 86 -4.52 13.39 5.93
C GLY A 86 -3.38 13.70 4.96
N LYS A 87 -2.57 14.72 5.26
CA LYS A 87 -1.52 15.20 4.34
C LYS A 87 -0.55 14.09 3.90
N LYS A 88 -0.04 13.27 4.83
CA LYS A 88 0.94 12.21 4.55
C LYS A 88 0.41 11.19 3.54
N ILE A 89 -0.77 10.62 3.80
CA ILE A 89 -1.39 9.63 2.89
C ILE A 89 -1.74 10.26 1.53
N SER A 90 -2.11 11.54 1.47
CA SER A 90 -2.29 12.22 0.18
C SER A 90 -0.98 12.32 -0.62
N ILE A 91 0.16 12.61 0.02
CA ILE A 91 1.46 12.61 -0.66
C ILE A 91 1.84 11.19 -1.10
N ASP A 92 1.65 10.19 -0.24
CA ASP A 92 1.94 8.80 -0.58
C ASP A 92 1.07 8.28 -1.74
N SER A 93 -0.18 8.72 -1.81
CA SER A 93 -1.06 8.42 -2.94
C SER A 93 -0.55 9.09 -4.22
N ALA A 94 -0.14 10.36 -4.14
CA ALA A 94 0.42 11.09 -5.27
C ALA A 94 1.73 10.49 -5.80
N THR A 95 2.59 9.94 -4.94
CA THR A 95 3.83 9.26 -5.33
C THR A 95 3.65 7.78 -5.67
N MET A 96 2.45 7.22 -5.48
CA MET A 96 2.15 5.78 -5.48
C MET A 96 2.95 4.97 -4.44
N MET A 97 3.56 5.63 -3.46
CA MET A 97 4.14 4.99 -2.28
C MET A 97 3.06 4.25 -1.50
N ASN A 98 1.85 4.81 -1.36
CA ASN A 98 0.75 4.17 -0.64
C ASN A 98 0.49 2.76 -1.19
N LYS A 99 0.34 2.65 -2.51
CA LYS A 99 0.09 1.38 -3.17
C LYS A 99 1.26 0.41 -3.03
N GLY A 100 2.50 0.91 -3.01
CA GLY A 100 3.68 0.09 -2.73
C GLY A 100 3.67 -0.49 -1.30
N LEU A 101 3.31 0.31 -0.30
CA LEU A 101 3.14 -0.12 1.08
C LEU A 101 2.00 -1.13 1.22
N GLU A 102 0.89 -0.91 0.52
CA GLU A 102 -0.23 -1.84 0.51
C GLU A 102 0.11 -3.19 -0.14
N VAL A 103 0.98 -3.23 -1.16
CA VAL A 103 1.48 -4.50 -1.73
C VAL A 103 2.32 -5.27 -0.70
N ILE A 104 3.17 -4.58 0.06
CA ILE A 104 3.91 -5.18 1.19
C ILE A 104 2.93 -5.74 2.21
N GLU A 105 1.91 -4.96 2.59
CA GLU A 105 0.88 -5.39 3.52
C GLU A 105 0.10 -6.59 3.01
N ALA A 106 -0.34 -6.61 1.75
CA ALA A 106 -1.08 -7.71 1.16
C ALA A 106 -0.23 -8.99 1.10
N SER A 107 1.04 -8.87 0.71
CA SER A 107 1.98 -10.00 0.70
C SER A 107 2.11 -10.62 2.09
N LEU A 108 2.18 -9.80 3.15
CA LEU A 108 2.32 -10.27 4.52
C LEU A 108 1.00 -10.81 5.09
N LEU A 109 -0.09 -10.04 5.04
CA LEU A 109 -1.39 -10.39 5.62
C LEU A 109 -1.96 -11.67 5.02
N PHE A 110 -1.86 -11.82 3.69
CA PHE A 110 -2.42 -12.96 2.96
C PHE A 110 -1.36 -14.03 2.62
N ASN A 111 -0.10 -13.84 3.03
CA ASN A 111 1.02 -14.72 2.71
C ASN A 111 1.11 -15.07 1.22
N ILE A 112 1.18 -14.01 0.39
CA ILE A 112 1.17 -14.09 -1.07
C ILE A 112 2.55 -13.75 -1.59
N ASN A 113 3.07 -14.57 -2.51
CA ASN A 113 4.28 -14.24 -3.24
C ASN A 113 4.09 -12.88 -3.96
N PRO A 114 4.97 -11.89 -3.75
CA PRO A 114 4.88 -10.59 -4.42
C PRO A 114 4.68 -10.65 -5.93
N ASP A 115 5.23 -11.64 -6.62
CA ASP A 115 5.09 -11.80 -8.07
C ASP A 115 3.66 -12.20 -8.50
N LYS A 116 2.81 -12.63 -7.56
CA LYS A 116 1.38 -12.91 -7.75
C LYS A 116 0.47 -11.73 -7.38
N ILE A 117 1.04 -10.58 -7.04
CA ILE A 117 0.29 -9.36 -6.70
C ILE A 117 0.41 -8.37 -7.85
N ASN A 118 -0.68 -8.21 -8.59
CA ASN A 118 -0.79 -7.20 -9.63
C ASN A 118 -1.30 -5.87 -9.06
N VAL A 119 -0.95 -4.77 -9.72
CA VAL A 119 -1.51 -3.45 -9.43
C VAL A 119 -2.09 -2.84 -10.69
N TYR A 120 -3.35 -2.40 -10.60
CA TYR A 120 -4.06 -1.72 -11.67
C TYR A 120 -4.43 -0.29 -11.25
N ILE A 121 -4.25 0.66 -12.14
CA ILE A 121 -4.80 2.00 -12.00
C ILE A 121 -6.28 1.93 -12.41
N HIS A 122 -7.13 2.35 -11.48
CA HIS A 122 -8.58 2.44 -11.58
C HIS A 122 -9.04 3.81 -11.06
N PRO A 123 -9.07 4.84 -11.92
CA PRO A 123 -9.34 6.22 -11.51
C PRO A 123 -10.70 6.40 -10.83
N GLN A 124 -11.69 5.58 -11.19
CA GLN A 124 -13.04 5.63 -10.64
C GLN A 124 -13.11 5.12 -9.19
N SER A 125 -12.12 4.35 -8.72
CA SER A 125 -12.03 3.83 -7.34
C SER A 125 -13.30 3.09 -6.86
N LEU A 126 -13.96 2.36 -7.77
CA LEU A 126 -15.14 1.55 -7.48
C LEU A 126 -14.79 0.06 -7.30
N ILE A 127 -13.90 -0.46 -8.15
CA ILE A 127 -13.28 -1.76 -7.96
C ILE A 127 -12.16 -1.58 -6.95
N HIS A 128 -12.18 -2.34 -5.85
CA HIS A 128 -11.19 -2.25 -4.77
C HIS A 128 -10.19 -3.42 -4.78
N ALA A 129 -10.59 -4.59 -5.25
CA ALA A 129 -9.69 -5.72 -5.39
C ALA A 129 -10.22 -6.71 -6.42
N LEU A 130 -9.31 -7.48 -7.01
CA LEU A 130 -9.65 -8.62 -7.86
C LEU A 130 -8.85 -9.87 -7.46
N ILE A 131 -9.45 -11.03 -7.67
CA ILE A 131 -8.81 -12.34 -7.53
C ILE A 131 -9.02 -13.11 -8.84
N THR A 132 -7.91 -13.55 -9.45
CA THR A 132 -7.90 -14.37 -10.66
C THR A 132 -7.61 -15.81 -10.28
N PHE A 133 -8.41 -16.73 -10.81
CA PHE A 133 -8.30 -18.17 -10.57
C PHE A 133 -7.58 -18.86 -11.73
N TYR A 134 -7.08 -20.08 -11.51
CA TYR A 134 -6.37 -20.84 -12.55
C TYR A 134 -7.23 -21.26 -13.74
N ASP A 135 -8.56 -21.22 -13.61
CA ASP A 135 -9.50 -21.43 -14.71
C ASP A 135 -9.67 -20.19 -15.60
N GLY A 136 -8.98 -19.08 -15.28
CA GLY A 136 -9.03 -17.82 -16.02
C GLY A 136 -10.17 -16.89 -15.60
N SER A 137 -11.06 -17.33 -14.71
CA SER A 137 -12.10 -16.46 -14.15
C SER A 137 -11.52 -15.44 -13.17
N THR A 138 -12.16 -14.27 -13.09
CA THR A 138 -11.78 -13.22 -12.16
C THR A 138 -13.01 -12.74 -11.40
N LEU A 139 -12.87 -12.59 -10.08
CA LEU A 139 -13.85 -11.94 -9.24
C LEU A 139 -13.34 -10.63 -8.71
N SER A 140 -14.25 -9.68 -8.55
CA SER A 140 -13.95 -8.35 -8.06
C SER A 140 -14.89 -7.93 -6.93
N HIS A 141 -14.36 -7.13 -6.02
CA HIS A 141 -15.16 -6.41 -5.04
C HIS A 141 -15.40 -5.00 -5.57
N ILE A 142 -16.68 -4.64 -5.72
CA ILE A 142 -17.09 -3.33 -6.23
C ILE A 142 -17.95 -2.64 -5.16
N SER A 143 -17.57 -1.43 -4.77
CA SER A 143 -18.34 -0.58 -3.87
C SER A 143 -18.03 0.90 -4.08
N TYR A 144 -18.86 1.79 -3.55
CA TYR A 144 -18.48 3.20 -3.45
C TYR A 144 -17.15 3.36 -2.70
N HIS A 145 -16.42 4.44 -3.01
CA HIS A 145 -15.22 4.87 -2.29
C HIS A 145 -15.59 5.46 -0.91
N ASP A 146 -16.07 4.62 0.00
CA ASP A 146 -16.52 5.00 1.35
C ASP A 146 -15.96 4.04 2.41
N MET A 147 -15.10 4.56 3.30
CA MET A 147 -14.46 3.78 4.36
C MET A 147 -15.45 3.20 5.38
N LYS A 148 -16.70 3.68 5.43
CA LYS A 148 -17.74 3.04 6.27
C LYS A 148 -17.97 1.59 5.88
N ILE A 149 -17.74 1.23 4.62
CA ILE A 149 -17.94 -0.14 4.11
C ILE A 149 -16.91 -1.09 4.72
N PRO A 150 -15.58 -0.91 4.53
CA PRO A 150 -14.60 -1.81 5.13
C PRO A 150 -14.59 -1.77 6.66
N ILE A 151 -14.84 -0.61 7.29
CA ILE A 151 -14.97 -0.49 8.75
C ILE A 151 -16.16 -1.33 9.27
N SER A 152 -17.33 -1.21 8.63
CA SER A 152 -18.51 -1.97 9.01
C SER A 152 -18.30 -3.48 8.84
N TYR A 153 -17.64 -3.89 7.75
CA TYR A 153 -17.30 -5.30 7.56
C TYR A 153 -16.35 -5.80 8.66
N ALA A 154 -15.33 -5.01 9.02
CA ALA A 154 -14.38 -5.40 10.07
C ALA A 154 -15.02 -5.58 11.44
N LEU A 155 -15.97 -4.71 11.81
CA LEU A 155 -16.69 -4.78 13.09
C LEU A 155 -17.71 -5.91 13.17
N ASN A 156 -18.27 -6.34 12.03
CA ASN A 156 -19.34 -7.32 11.99
C ASN A 156 -18.89 -8.69 11.46
N TRP A 157 -17.62 -8.84 11.09
CA TRP A 157 -17.09 -10.07 10.50
C TRP A 157 -17.42 -11.30 11.36
N PRO A 158 -17.86 -12.43 10.76
CA PRO A 158 -18.01 -12.69 9.32
C PRO A 158 -19.35 -12.20 8.71
N ASN A 159 -20.21 -11.58 9.51
CA ASN A 159 -21.53 -11.08 9.09
C ASN A 159 -21.45 -9.70 8.43
N ARG A 160 -22.58 -9.27 7.87
CA ARG A 160 -22.74 -7.95 7.24
C ARG A 160 -23.83 -7.16 7.94
N GLN A 161 -23.54 -5.90 8.21
CA GLN A 161 -24.54 -4.93 8.70
C GLN A 161 -25.09 -4.11 7.53
N ARG A 162 -26.38 -3.74 7.62
CA ARG A 162 -26.99 -2.83 6.65
C ARG A 162 -26.46 -1.40 6.87
N LEU A 163 -25.85 -0.83 5.83
CA LEU A 163 -25.47 0.59 5.78
C LEU A 163 -26.56 1.44 5.13
N SER A 164 -26.55 2.75 5.40
CA SER A 164 -27.53 3.71 4.87
C SER A 164 -27.40 3.95 3.37
N LYS A 165 -26.20 3.79 2.80
CA LYS A 165 -25.92 3.93 1.37
C LYS A 165 -25.63 2.56 0.75
N LYS A 166 -26.40 2.19 -0.28
CA LYS A 166 -26.20 0.96 -1.08
C LYS A 166 -25.86 1.36 -2.51
N MET A 167 -24.95 0.61 -3.14
CA MET A 167 -24.72 0.75 -4.57
C MET A 167 -25.97 0.31 -5.33
N ASN A 168 -26.59 1.25 -6.02
CA ASN A 168 -27.86 1.07 -6.73
C ASN A 168 -27.74 1.27 -8.24
N ASN A 169 -26.56 1.65 -8.72
CA ASN A 169 -26.27 1.86 -10.14
C ASN A 169 -24.82 1.46 -10.42
N LEU A 170 -24.63 0.65 -11.47
CA LEU A 170 -23.33 0.23 -11.97
C LEU A 170 -23.01 0.82 -13.35
N ASN A 171 -23.88 1.67 -13.91
CA ASN A 171 -23.68 2.29 -15.21
C ASN A 171 -22.43 3.17 -15.20
N GLY A 172 -21.58 3.01 -16.21
CA GLY A 172 -20.39 3.80 -16.40
C GLY A 172 -19.23 3.00 -16.99
N THR A 173 -18.10 3.68 -17.16
CA THR A 173 -16.87 3.08 -17.65
C THR A 173 -15.98 2.68 -16.47
N TYR A 174 -15.54 1.42 -16.47
CA TYR A 174 -14.59 0.89 -15.50
C TYR A 174 -13.25 0.68 -16.19
N GLU A 175 -12.34 1.63 -16.01
CA GLU A 175 -11.02 1.55 -16.61
C GLU A 175 -10.07 0.83 -15.67
N LEU A 176 -9.37 -0.18 -16.18
CA LEU A 176 -8.30 -0.88 -15.49
C LEU A 176 -7.07 -0.88 -16.38
N ARG A 177 -5.99 -0.28 -15.89
CA ARG A 177 -4.70 -0.28 -16.59
C ARG A 177 -3.61 -0.76 -15.66
N LYS A 178 -2.88 -1.80 -16.08
CA LYS A 178 -1.73 -2.30 -15.31
C LYS A 178 -0.67 -1.20 -15.19
N ILE A 179 -0.11 -1.06 -13.99
CA ILE A 179 1.05 -0.18 -13.76
C ILE A 179 2.25 -0.71 -14.57
N LYS A 180 3.00 0.20 -15.21
CA LYS A 180 4.23 -0.17 -15.91
C LYS A 180 5.44 0.02 -15.01
N LYS A 181 6.47 -0.80 -15.21
CA LYS A 181 7.76 -0.65 -14.52
C LYS A 181 8.31 0.75 -14.78
N SER A 182 8.88 1.38 -13.75
CA SER A 182 9.47 2.72 -13.80
C SER A 182 8.49 3.87 -14.06
N GLU A 183 7.18 3.59 -14.09
CA GLU A 183 6.14 4.63 -14.15
C GLU A 183 6.05 5.38 -12.81
N TYR A 184 6.17 4.66 -11.69
CA TYR A 184 6.13 5.22 -10.35
C TYR A 184 7.32 4.72 -9.51
N PRO A 185 8.39 5.52 -9.36
CA PRO A 185 9.61 5.07 -8.70
C PRO A 185 9.43 4.65 -7.23
N CYS A 186 8.53 5.30 -6.47
CA CYS A 186 8.26 4.91 -5.08
C CYS A 186 7.62 3.52 -4.99
N TYR A 187 6.69 3.21 -5.90
CA TYR A 187 6.09 1.89 -6.01
C TYR A 187 7.16 0.83 -6.27
N ASP A 188 8.04 1.04 -7.26
CA ASP A 188 9.13 0.11 -7.60
C ASP A 188 10.05 -0.14 -6.40
N LEU A 189 10.37 0.91 -5.61
CA LEU A 189 11.20 0.79 -4.40
C LEU A 189 10.53 -0.05 -3.31
N CYS A 190 9.20 -0.01 -3.17
CA CYS A 190 8.48 -0.90 -2.27
C CYS A 190 8.59 -2.36 -2.70
N ILE A 191 8.46 -2.64 -4.00
CA ILE A 191 8.60 -3.99 -4.54
C ILE A 191 10.04 -4.50 -4.34
N GLU A 192 11.04 -3.65 -4.56
CA GLU A 192 12.45 -3.96 -4.29
C GLU A 192 12.66 -4.30 -2.80
N ALA A 193 12.18 -3.46 -1.88
CA ALA A 193 12.33 -3.68 -0.44
C ALA A 193 11.59 -4.94 0.04
N LEU A 194 10.43 -5.25 -0.55
CA LEU A 194 9.68 -6.47 -0.26
C LEU A 194 10.48 -7.72 -0.65
N LYS A 195 11.15 -7.68 -1.82
CA LYS A 195 12.01 -8.79 -2.30
C LYS A 195 13.29 -8.93 -1.47
N ILE A 196 13.88 -7.82 -1.01
CA ILE A 196 15.04 -7.86 -0.09
C ILE A 196 14.64 -8.47 1.27
N GLY A 197 13.44 -8.15 1.76
CA GLY A 197 12.93 -8.58 3.05
C GLY A 197 13.70 -7.96 4.22
N LYS A 198 13.72 -8.66 5.37
CA LYS A 198 14.42 -8.21 6.59
C LYS A 198 13.99 -6.78 6.98
N ASN A 199 14.92 -5.90 7.33
CA ASN A 199 14.63 -4.50 7.66
C ASN A 199 14.43 -3.56 6.47
N ALA A 200 14.45 -4.03 5.22
CA ALA A 200 14.31 -3.16 4.04
C ALA A 200 12.97 -2.42 4.03
N THR A 201 11.87 -3.10 4.38
CA THR A 201 10.54 -2.47 4.47
C THR A 201 10.44 -1.43 5.60
N THR A 202 11.24 -1.59 6.66
CA THR A 202 11.38 -0.59 7.74
C THR A 202 12.16 0.63 7.24
N ILE A 203 13.26 0.39 6.50
CA ILE A 203 14.09 1.46 5.93
C ILE A 203 13.26 2.34 4.98
N ILE A 204 12.53 1.75 4.03
CA ILE A 204 11.75 2.56 3.08
C ILE A 204 10.64 3.35 3.77
N ASN A 205 9.99 2.79 4.80
CA ASN A 205 8.91 3.48 5.49
C ASN A 205 9.45 4.70 6.24
N ALA A 206 10.52 4.50 7.01
CA ALA A 206 11.17 5.55 7.78
C ALA A 206 11.71 6.67 6.87
N ALA A 207 12.41 6.30 5.79
CA ALA A 207 12.93 7.25 4.81
C ALA A 207 11.81 8.01 4.10
N ASN A 208 10.72 7.33 3.75
CA ASN A 208 9.56 7.97 3.12
C ASN A 208 8.90 8.98 4.05
N GLU A 209 8.66 8.64 5.31
CA GLU A 209 8.05 9.57 6.26
C GLU A 209 8.87 10.86 6.41
N VAL A 210 10.19 10.75 6.52
CA VAL A 210 11.07 11.92 6.58
C VAL A 210 11.04 12.71 5.26
N ALA A 211 11.17 12.04 4.11
CA ALA A 211 11.15 12.72 2.81
C ALA A 211 9.82 13.45 2.55
N VAL A 212 8.68 12.82 2.88
CA VAL A 212 7.36 13.43 2.76
C VAL A 212 7.23 14.65 3.66
N GLU A 213 7.71 14.59 4.89
CA GLU A 213 7.69 15.74 5.81
C GLU A 213 8.50 16.92 5.24
N TYR A 214 9.71 16.67 4.75
CA TYR A 214 10.53 17.72 4.12
C TYR A 214 9.88 18.28 2.84
N PHE A 215 9.20 17.44 2.05
CA PHE A 215 8.44 17.92 0.90
C PHE A 215 7.28 18.81 1.35
N LEU A 216 6.49 18.39 2.35
CA LEU A 216 5.38 19.17 2.91
C LEU A 216 5.83 20.55 3.45
N GLN A 217 7.07 20.63 3.95
CA GLN A 217 7.71 21.87 4.40
C GLN A 217 8.36 22.70 3.28
N ASN A 218 8.17 22.32 2.01
CA ASN A 218 8.79 22.92 0.83
C ASN A 218 10.34 22.92 0.86
N LYS A 219 10.96 21.95 1.54
CA LYS A 219 12.42 21.82 1.63
C LYS A 219 13.04 20.96 0.54
N ILE A 220 12.25 20.09 -0.09
CA ILE A 220 12.65 19.29 -1.24
C ILE A 220 11.55 19.32 -2.29
N LYS A 221 11.85 18.91 -3.53
CA LYS A 221 10.86 18.77 -4.61
C LYS A 221 10.15 17.43 -4.51
N PHE A 222 8.97 17.34 -5.13
CA PHE A 222 8.23 16.08 -5.24
C PHE A 222 9.06 14.95 -5.86
N THR A 223 9.86 15.28 -6.88
CA THR A 223 10.74 14.33 -7.59
C THR A 223 11.95 13.88 -6.77
N ASP A 224 12.28 14.57 -5.67
CA ASP A 224 13.41 14.20 -4.81
C ASP A 224 13.06 13.04 -3.87
N ILE A 225 11.79 12.89 -3.51
CA ILE A 225 11.29 11.82 -2.60
C ILE A 225 11.82 10.43 -3.01
N PRO A 226 11.57 9.92 -4.23
CA PRO A 226 12.08 8.60 -4.62
C PRO A 226 13.61 8.54 -4.70
N VAL A 227 14.29 9.64 -5.01
CA VAL A 227 15.76 9.68 -5.10
C VAL A 227 16.38 9.51 -3.72
N ILE A 228 15.86 10.23 -2.73
CA ILE A 228 16.29 10.15 -1.33
C ILE A 228 16.04 8.75 -0.78
N ILE A 229 14.83 8.20 -0.95
CA ILE A 229 14.48 6.86 -0.45
C ILE A 229 15.39 5.80 -1.06
N LYS A 230 15.63 5.87 -2.39
CA LYS A 230 16.54 4.95 -3.08
C LYS A 230 17.97 5.04 -2.55
N TYR A 231 18.46 6.24 -2.29
CA TYR A 231 19.80 6.43 -1.73
C TYR A 231 19.91 5.81 -0.34
N ILE A 232 18.93 6.08 0.53
CA ILE A 232 18.89 5.56 1.90
C ILE A 232 18.78 4.04 1.90
N LEU A 233 17.91 3.44 1.07
CA LEU A 233 17.81 1.99 0.94
C LEU A 233 19.15 1.34 0.55
N LYS A 234 19.92 1.96 -0.36
CA LYS A 234 21.22 1.45 -0.79
C LYS A 234 22.34 1.61 0.24
N GLN A 235 22.33 2.68 1.03
CA GLN A 235 23.38 2.95 2.02
C GLN A 235 23.14 2.25 3.35
N SER A 236 21.87 1.98 3.68
CA SER A 236 21.50 1.30 4.91
C SER A 236 21.92 -0.17 4.88
N LYS A 237 22.38 -0.66 6.04
CA LYS A 237 22.72 -2.08 6.20
C LYS A 237 21.45 -2.92 6.32
N ILE A 238 21.38 -3.97 5.50
CA ILE A 238 20.29 -4.95 5.59
C ILE A 238 20.55 -5.92 6.74
N ARG A 239 19.64 -5.94 7.72
CA ARG A 239 19.77 -6.68 8.98
C ARG A 239 18.47 -7.40 9.32
N ASN A 240 18.57 -8.57 9.94
CA ASN A 240 17.41 -9.30 10.43
C ASN A 240 16.70 -8.52 11.55
N ILE A 241 15.39 -8.75 11.68
CA ILE A 241 14.53 -8.24 12.74
C ILE A 241 14.08 -9.43 13.57
N SER A 242 14.41 -9.42 14.87
CA SER A 242 14.03 -10.50 15.79
C SER A 242 12.92 -10.07 16.74
N ASN A 243 12.90 -8.78 17.09
CA ASN A 243 12.00 -8.20 18.09
C ASN A 243 11.64 -6.74 17.74
N ILE A 244 10.75 -6.14 18.53
CA ILE A 244 10.27 -4.76 18.33
C ILE A 244 11.41 -3.74 18.51
N SER A 245 12.33 -3.97 19.45
CA SER A 245 13.46 -3.07 19.69
C SER A 245 14.36 -2.93 18.46
N ASP A 246 14.56 -4.01 17.69
CA ASP A 246 15.28 -3.95 16.40
C ASP A 246 14.56 -3.02 15.42
N ILE A 247 13.23 -3.10 15.31
CA ILE A 247 12.44 -2.26 14.41
C ILE A 247 12.59 -0.79 14.78
N LEU A 248 12.39 -0.46 16.06
CA LEU A 248 12.49 0.92 16.56
C LEU A 248 13.90 1.48 16.34
N LYS A 249 14.92 0.68 16.61
CA LYS A 249 16.32 1.05 16.37
C LYS A 249 16.57 1.35 14.89
N TYR A 250 16.15 0.47 14.00
CA TYR A 250 16.38 0.65 12.56
C TYR A 250 15.55 1.78 11.96
N ASP A 251 14.34 2.02 12.46
CA ASP A 251 13.54 3.18 12.11
C ASP A 251 14.26 4.48 12.48
N ILE A 252 14.68 4.63 13.74
CA ILE A 252 15.40 5.83 14.23
C ILE A 252 16.71 6.04 13.46
N GLU A 253 17.52 4.99 13.28
CA GLU A 253 18.77 5.04 12.50
C GLU A 253 18.50 5.54 11.08
N THR A 254 17.45 5.01 10.43
CA THR A 254 17.09 5.41 9.07
C THR A 254 16.60 6.86 9.00
N ARG A 255 15.79 7.30 9.96
CA ARG A 255 15.32 8.70 10.01
C ARG A 255 16.48 9.66 10.12
N ASN A 256 17.40 9.41 11.06
CA ASN A 256 18.58 10.24 11.27
C ASN A 256 19.46 10.32 10.02
N LEU A 257 19.71 9.18 9.37
CA LEU A 257 20.46 9.13 8.11
C LEU A 257 19.76 9.92 6.99
N THR A 258 18.44 9.81 6.90
CA THR A 258 17.62 10.50 5.89
C THR A 258 17.67 12.01 6.09
N GLU A 259 17.49 12.48 7.33
CA GLU A 259 17.59 13.90 7.63
C GLU A 259 18.99 14.47 7.36
N GLN A 260 20.03 13.75 7.77
CA GLN A 260 21.41 14.17 7.54
C GLN A 260 21.71 14.28 6.04
N LEU A 261 21.24 13.31 5.25
CA LEU A 261 21.36 13.33 3.79
C LEU A 261 20.69 14.58 3.19
N ILE A 262 19.45 14.86 3.56
CA ILE A 262 18.70 16.01 3.02
C ILE A 262 19.41 17.32 3.40
N LYS A 263 19.80 17.48 4.67
CA LYS A 263 20.49 18.69 5.16
C LYS A 263 21.84 18.96 4.47
N THR A 264 22.52 17.91 4.00
CA THR A 264 23.85 18.01 3.38
C THR A 264 23.81 18.12 1.86
N LYS A 265 22.86 17.45 1.18
CA LYS A 265 22.85 17.32 -0.29
C LYS A 265 21.68 18.01 -1.00
N TRP A 266 20.63 18.44 -0.31
CA TRP A 266 19.41 19.05 -0.90
C TRP A 266 19.17 20.49 -0.38
N LYS A 267 20.23 21.29 -0.31
CA LYS A 267 20.11 22.74 -0.02
C LYS A 267 19.54 23.51 -1.20
#